data_AF-A0A344UC74-F1
#
_entry.id   AF-A0A344UC74-F1
#
_cell.length_a   1.000
_cell.length_b   1.000
_cell.length_c   1.000
_cell.angle_alpha   90.00
_cell.angle_beta   90.00
_cell.angle_gamma   90.00
#
_symmetry.space_group_name_H-M   'P 1'
#
loop_
_entity.id
_entity.type
_entity.pdbx_description
1 polymer ?
#
loop_
_entity_poly.entity_id
_entity_poly.type
_entity_poly.pdbx_seq_one_letter_code
_entity_poly.pdbx_strand_id
1 'polypeptide(L)'
;MVGWGAAPAGEGPWFERFYFSLRAAVAGLGVAIGPWRLVRDDVDNGLLAAPLGFVEDGARYALLSPEPFRQDGLAADLLAWLREMS
;
A
#
# COMPACT_ATOMS: atom_id res chain seq x y z
N MET A 1 24.73 17.02 -10.36
CA MET A 1 24.78 16.94 -8.89
C MET A 1 23.95 18.09 -8.35
N VAL A 2 22.66 17.88 -8.12
CA VAL A 2 21.75 18.93 -7.63
C VAL A 2 21.31 18.51 -6.22
N GLY A 3 21.81 19.25 -5.23
CA GLY A 3 21.55 19.04 -3.82
C GLY A 3 20.11 19.37 -3.46
N TRP A 4 19.48 18.51 -2.69
CA TRP A 4 18.22 18.82 -2.04
C TRP A 4 18.55 19.61 -0.77
N GLY A 5 18.04 20.84 -0.73
CA GLY A 5 18.17 21.73 0.41
C GLY A 5 17.48 21.16 1.64
N ALA A 6 18.00 21.55 2.81
CA ALA A 6 17.49 21.16 4.12
C ALA A 6 15.97 21.36 4.23
N ALA A 7 15.29 20.34 4.78
CA ALA A 7 13.86 20.39 5.05
C ALA A 7 13.53 21.56 6.02
N PRO A 8 12.53 22.40 5.73
CA PRO A 8 12.15 23.49 6.60
C PRO A 8 11.68 22.96 7.96
N ALA A 9 12.03 23.68 9.04
CA ALA A 9 11.59 23.37 10.39
C ALA A 9 10.05 23.42 10.46
N GLY A 10 9.42 22.24 10.48
CA GLY A 10 7.96 22.08 10.42
C GLY A 10 7.49 20.85 9.64
N GLU A 11 8.35 20.21 8.86
CA GLU A 11 8.02 18.94 8.19
C GLU A 11 8.21 17.75 9.15
N GLY A 12 7.15 16.96 9.33
CA GLY A 12 7.22 15.68 10.04
C GLY A 12 8.23 14.72 9.39
N PRO A 13 8.50 13.57 10.04
CA PRO A 13 9.47 12.63 9.53
C PRO A 13 9.08 12.11 8.13
N TRP A 14 10.03 12.18 7.20
CA TRP A 14 9.93 11.56 5.89
C TRP A 14 10.39 10.11 5.94
N PHE A 15 9.62 9.21 5.33
CA PHE A 15 9.93 7.79 5.27
C PHE A 15 9.92 7.29 3.83
N GLU A 16 10.91 6.47 3.48
CA GLU A 16 11.02 5.83 2.15
C GLU A 16 9.88 4.83 1.85
N ARG A 17 9.16 4.39 2.89
CA ARG A 17 8.11 3.35 2.78
C ARG A 17 6.93 3.72 3.66
N PHE A 18 5.71 3.65 3.11
CA PHE A 18 4.45 3.81 3.85
C PHE A 18 4.37 2.95 5.12
N TYR A 19 4.98 1.77 5.08
CA TYR A 19 5.03 0.87 6.24
C TYR A 19 5.53 1.57 7.52
N PHE A 20 6.55 2.43 7.44
CA PHE A 20 7.09 3.07 8.65
C PHE A 20 6.15 4.13 9.23
N SER A 21 5.53 4.96 8.39
CA SER A 21 4.54 5.94 8.86
C SER A 21 3.30 5.25 9.41
N LEU A 22 2.85 4.16 8.78
CA LEU A 22 1.73 3.35 9.28
C LEU A 22 2.03 2.70 10.63
N ARG A 23 3.22 2.12 10.81
CA ARG A 23 3.61 1.56 12.11
C ARG A 23 3.73 2.62 13.20
N ALA A 24 4.15 3.84 12.88
CA ALA A 24 4.14 4.95 13.83
C ALA A 24 2.69 5.32 14.24
N ALA A 25 1.74 5.33 13.30
CA ALA A 25 0.33 5.54 13.60
C ALA A 25 -0.24 4.43 14.51
N VAL A 26 0.05 3.15 14.21
CA VAL A 26 -0.34 2.01 15.06
C VAL A 26 0.24 2.13 16.48
N ALA A 27 1.46 2.65 16.61
CA ALA A 27 2.10 2.91 17.90
C ALA A 27 1.54 4.14 18.65
N GLY A 28 0.54 4.84 18.10
CA GLY A 28 -0.08 6.02 18.70
C GLY A 28 0.76 7.29 18.58
N LEU A 29 1.75 7.33 17.67
CA LEU A 29 2.64 8.49 17.48
C LEU A 29 2.05 9.56 16.54
N GLY A 30 0.82 9.36 16.05
CA GLY A 30 0.12 10.33 15.21
C GLY A 30 -0.77 9.67 14.18
N VAL A 31 -0.93 10.35 13.04
CA VAL A 31 -1.74 9.92 11.90
C VAL A 31 -0.85 9.66 10.68
N ALA A 32 -1.28 8.75 9.81
CA ALA A 32 -0.58 8.44 8.56
C ALA A 32 -1.58 8.31 7.41
N ILE A 33 -1.13 8.67 6.21
CA ILE A 33 -1.84 8.41 4.96
C ILE A 33 -1.21 7.16 4.33
N GLY A 34 -2.03 6.20 3.94
CA GLY A 34 -1.56 4.98 3.31
C GLY A 34 -2.66 4.25 2.53
N PRO A 35 -2.26 3.30 1.66
CA PRO A 35 -3.20 2.54 0.85
C PRO A 35 -4.01 1.57 1.72
N TRP A 36 -5.30 1.43 1.40
CA TRP A 36 -6.24 0.55 2.12
C TRP A 36 -5.67 -0.87 2.34
N ARG A 37 -5.03 -1.46 1.32
CA ARG A 37 -4.47 -2.81 1.42
C ARG A 37 -3.39 -3.01 2.47
N LEU A 38 -2.74 -1.94 2.93
CA LEU A 38 -1.73 -2.03 4.00
C LEU A 38 -2.31 -1.83 5.40
N VAL A 39 -3.55 -1.36 5.52
CA VAL A 39 -4.16 -0.99 6.80
C VAL A 39 -5.46 -1.71 7.11
N ARG A 40 -6.08 -2.41 6.14
CA ARG A 40 -7.38 -3.08 6.33
C ARG A 40 -7.41 -3.98 7.57
N ASP A 41 -6.37 -4.78 7.79
CA ASP A 41 -6.33 -5.72 8.91
C ASP A 41 -6.20 -4.95 10.24
N ASP A 42 -5.40 -3.88 10.28
CA ASP A 42 -5.28 -3.03 11.48
C ASP A 42 -6.57 -2.26 11.76
N VAL A 43 -7.33 -1.87 10.73
CA VAL A 43 -8.64 -1.23 10.87
C VAL A 43 -9.69 -2.23 11.36
N ASP A 44 -9.74 -3.42 10.77
CA ASP A 44 -10.70 -4.48 11.15
C ASP A 44 -10.45 -4.97 12.59
N ASN A 45 -9.20 -4.99 13.03
CA ASN A 45 -8.82 -5.31 14.42
C ASN A 45 -8.94 -4.11 15.39
N GLY A 46 -9.36 -2.93 14.91
CA GLY A 46 -9.54 -1.73 15.73
C GLY A 46 -8.25 -1.08 16.23
N LEU A 47 -7.09 -1.46 15.67
CA LEU A 47 -5.80 -0.82 15.96
C LEU A 47 -5.69 0.56 15.29
N LEU A 48 -6.30 0.70 14.11
CA LEU A 48 -6.41 1.96 13.39
C LEU A 48 -7.88 2.29 13.13
N ALA A 49 -8.13 3.58 12.93
CA ALA A 49 -9.39 4.07 12.40
C ALA A 49 -9.11 4.92 11.16
N ALA A 50 -10.06 4.94 10.21
CA ALA A 50 -9.99 5.76 9.01
C ALA A 50 -11.06 6.86 9.05
N PRO A 51 -10.84 7.93 9.84
CA PRO A 51 -11.87 8.97 10.07
C PRO A 51 -12.24 9.73 8.80
N LEU A 52 -11.33 9.81 7.83
CA LEU A 52 -11.55 10.44 6.54
C LEU A 52 -11.96 9.46 5.43
N GLY A 53 -12.08 8.16 5.77
CA GLY A 53 -12.34 7.09 4.81
C GLY A 53 -11.20 6.87 3.81
N PHE A 54 -11.52 6.17 2.72
CA PHE A 54 -10.64 5.90 1.60
C PHE A 54 -11.32 6.27 0.29
N VAL A 55 -10.51 6.68 -0.69
CA VAL A 55 -10.94 6.95 -2.06
C VAL A 55 -10.18 6.02 -2.99
N GLU A 56 -10.85 5.52 -4.04
CA GLU A 56 -10.16 4.75 -5.07
C GLU A 56 -9.19 5.66 -5.84
N ASP A 57 -7.92 5.27 -5.89
CA ASP A 57 -6.84 5.97 -6.61
C ASP A 57 -6.66 5.47 -8.06
N GLY A 58 -7.45 4.46 -8.46
CA GLY A 58 -7.35 3.80 -9.75
C GLY A 58 -6.18 2.81 -9.87
N ALA A 59 -5.41 2.56 -8.81
CA ALA A 59 -4.33 1.60 -8.82
C ALA A 59 -4.86 0.17 -9.02
N ARG A 60 -4.15 -0.60 -9.84
CA ARG A 60 -4.48 -1.99 -10.16
C ARG A 60 -3.26 -2.87 -9.94
N TYR A 61 -3.49 -4.10 -9.48
CA TYR A 61 -2.48 -5.15 -9.58
C TYR A 61 -2.64 -5.88 -10.90
N ALA A 62 -1.51 -6.11 -11.58
CA ALA A 62 -1.45 -6.82 -12.84
C ALA A 62 -0.43 -7.95 -12.73
N LEU A 63 -0.77 -9.09 -13.32
CA LEU A 63 0.18 -10.17 -13.57
C LEU A 63 0.79 -9.93 -14.97
N LEU A 64 2.10 -9.70 -15.02
CA LEU A 64 2.82 -9.43 -16.27
C LEU A 64 3.61 -10.67 -16.69
N SER A 65 3.56 -10.99 -17.99
CA SER A 65 4.30 -12.09 -18.60
C SER A 65 4.86 -11.65 -19.95
N PRO A 66 6.09 -12.07 -20.32
CA PRO A 66 6.65 -11.76 -21.63
C PRO A 66 5.84 -12.40 -22.76
N GLU A 67 5.35 -13.63 -22.57
CA GLU A 67 4.51 -14.35 -23.51
C GLU A 67 3.02 -14.31 -23.10
N PRO A 68 2.08 -14.42 -24.06
CA PRO A 68 0.66 -14.58 -23.75
C PRO A 68 0.39 -15.81 -22.86
N PHE A 69 -0.55 -15.69 -21.92
CA PHE A 69 -0.95 -16.82 -21.10
C PHE A 69 -1.56 -17.94 -21.95
N ARG A 70 -1.04 -19.16 -21.79
CA ARG A 70 -1.69 -20.37 -22.31
C ARG A 70 -2.87 -20.73 -21.41
N GLN A 71 -3.99 -21.14 -22.00
CA GLN A 71 -5.25 -21.39 -21.27
C GLN A 71 -5.12 -22.46 -20.18
N ASP A 72 -4.22 -23.44 -20.34
CA ASP A 72 -3.96 -24.54 -19.38
C ASP A 72 -2.53 -24.49 -18.82
N GLY A 73 -1.99 -23.28 -18.62
CA GLY A 73 -0.64 -23.07 -18.09
C GLY A 73 -0.63 -22.60 -16.64
N LEU A 74 0.48 -22.85 -15.94
CA LEU A 74 0.70 -22.39 -14.56
C LEU A 74 0.41 -20.89 -14.35
N ALA A 75 0.69 -20.05 -15.35
CA ALA A 75 0.40 -18.62 -15.28
C ALA A 75 -1.11 -18.31 -15.31
N ALA A 76 -1.90 -19.09 -16.04
CA ALA A 76 -3.36 -18.99 -16.04
C ALA A 76 -3.94 -19.49 -14.71
N ASP A 77 -3.41 -20.60 -14.17
CA ASP A 77 -3.79 -21.12 -12.85
C ASP A 77 -3.47 -20.10 -11.75
N LEU A 78 -2.28 -19.51 -11.78
CA LEU A 78 -1.87 -18.46 -10.85
C LEU A 78 -2.77 -17.22 -10.97
N LEU A 79 -3.12 -16.80 -12.19
CA LEU A 79 -4.02 -15.68 -12.40
C LEU A 79 -5.42 -15.96 -11.86
N ALA A 80 -5.93 -17.18 -12.05
CA ALA A 80 -7.22 -17.61 -11.51
C ALA A 80 -7.21 -17.56 -9.98
N TRP A 81 -6.19 -18.15 -9.36
CA TRP A 81 -5.99 -18.12 -7.91
C TRP A 81 -5.87 -16.68 -7.37
N LEU A 82 -5.09 -15.81 -8.02
CA LEU A 82 -4.95 -14.40 -7.62
C LEU A 82 -6.28 -13.63 -7.67
N ARG A 83 -7.18 -13.98 -8.59
CA ARG A 83 -8.51 -13.37 -8.71
C ARG A 83 -9.49 -13.86 -7.65
N GLU A 84 -9.33 -15.09 -7.16
CA GLU A 84 -10.13 -15.62 -6.05
C GLU A 84 -9.70 -15.04 -4.69
N MET A 85 -8.43 -14.66 -4.57
CA MET A 85 -7.87 -14.11 -3.33
C MET A 85 -7.95 -12.58 -3.20
N SER A 86 -8.29 -11.87 -4.27
CA SER A 86 -8.34 -10.40 -4.29
C SER A 86 -9.64 -9.86 -3.72
#